data_AF-A0A7S0TH69-F1
#
_entry.id   AF-A0A7S0TH69-F1
#
_cell.length_a   1.000
_cell.length_b   1.000
_cell.length_c   1.000
_cell.angle_alpha   90.00
_cell.angle_beta   90.00
_cell.angle_gamma   90.00
#
_symmetry.space_group_name_H-M   'P 1'
#
loop_
_entity.id
_entity.type
_entity.pdbx_description
1 polymer ?
#
loop_
_entity_poly.entity_id
_entity_poly.type
_entity_poly.pdbx_seq_one_letter_code
_entity_poly.pdbx_strand_id
1 'polypeptide(L)'
;SIRCCKDILQQGRCTLVTMIQIYKILGVNCLVNALVLTKLHQKGVKQGDRQMTAVGLVVAGLFLFVTRGKPLSKISPRKPPSSVLCKETLLSMTVQFAIHFVAIMTVTYMSDVYVDPYDPSAMVPDGPFNPNTLNTATFLVTVLATINTFVVNYRGRPFMENLTENKLLFRSLQACYAVLFVCALDIFPPLNQLLQLTPLPSTGPPSFNVNDVGQGGDVDSIQGMMLQAIDAIGFRLMLCVIMCLDTAFVTLSEKAIRSVMDG
;
A
#
# COMPACT_ATOMS: atom_id res chain seq x y z
N SER A 1 26.95 -12.31 36.51
CA SER A 1 25.69 -11.56 36.70
C SER A 1 24.58 -12.19 35.86
N ILE A 2 23.46 -12.59 36.47
CA ILE A 2 22.33 -13.25 35.77
C ILE A 2 21.54 -12.27 34.87
N ARG A 3 21.71 -10.95 35.08
CA ARG A 3 21.01 -9.90 34.31
C ARG A 3 21.33 -9.94 32.82
N CYS A 4 22.59 -10.18 32.45
CA CYS A 4 23.01 -10.28 31.05
C CYS A 4 22.26 -11.40 30.29
N CYS A 5 22.06 -12.56 30.93
CA CYS A 5 21.29 -13.65 30.33
C CYS A 5 19.84 -13.25 30.06
N LYS A 6 19.22 -12.51 30.99
CA LYS A 6 17.87 -11.97 30.82
C LYS A 6 17.80 -10.98 29.65
N ASP A 7 18.74 -10.05 29.57
CA ASP A 7 18.77 -9.02 28.52
C ASP A 7 18.97 -9.64 27.13
N ILE A 8 19.86 -10.63 27.00
CA ILE A 8 20.08 -11.39 25.77
C ILE A 8 18.79 -12.11 25.34
N LEU A 9 18.09 -12.77 26.28
CA LEU A 9 16.83 -13.46 25.97
C LEU A 9 15.73 -12.49 25.53
N GLN A 10 15.63 -11.32 26.17
CA GLN A 10 14.65 -10.29 25.81
C GLN A 10 14.93 -9.73 24.41
N GLN A 11 16.20 -9.39 24.15
CA GLN A 11 16.62 -8.88 22.86
C GLN A 11 16.43 -9.94 21.76
N GLY A 12 16.84 -11.18 21.99
CA GLY A 12 16.66 -12.28 21.02
C GLY A 12 15.21 -12.50 20.63
N ARG A 13 14.28 -12.43 21.59
CA ARG A 13 12.83 -12.54 21.31
C ARG A 13 12.29 -11.34 20.54
N CYS A 14 12.71 -10.13 20.89
CA CYS A 14 12.34 -8.91 20.16
C CYS A 14 12.85 -8.98 18.72
N THR A 15 14.13 -9.31 18.53
CA THR A 15 14.75 -9.47 17.21
C THR A 15 14.04 -10.53 16.36
N LEU A 16 13.69 -11.68 16.94
CA LEU A 16 12.96 -12.73 16.20
C LEU A 16 11.59 -12.25 15.70
N VAL A 17 10.83 -11.54 16.54
CA VAL A 17 9.54 -10.96 16.14
C VAL A 17 9.74 -9.87 15.07
N THR A 18 10.75 -9.01 15.24
CA THR A 18 11.13 -7.99 14.26
C THR A 18 11.51 -8.59 12.90
N MET A 19 12.24 -9.70 12.89
CA MET A 19 12.59 -10.42 11.66
C MET A 19 11.34 -10.96 10.96
N ILE A 20 10.42 -11.57 11.71
CA ILE A 20 9.19 -12.15 11.14
C ILE A 20 8.28 -11.07 10.54
N GLN A 21 8.09 -9.92 11.20
CA GLN A 21 7.32 -8.82 10.61
C GLN A 21 8.00 -8.22 9.38
N ILE A 22 9.34 -8.10 9.35
CA ILE A 22 10.09 -7.62 8.18
C ILE A 22 9.86 -8.56 6.99
N TYR A 23 9.89 -9.87 7.21
CA TYR A 23 9.61 -10.83 6.13
C TYR A 23 8.18 -10.77 5.61
N LYS A 24 7.18 -10.55 6.49
CA LYS A 24 5.80 -10.33 6.05
C LYS A 24 5.68 -9.08 5.18
N ILE A 25 6.28 -7.96 5.63
CA ILE A 25 6.32 -6.70 4.87
C ILE A 25 6.93 -6.93 3.49
N LEU A 26 8.12 -7.55 3.44
CA LEU A 26 8.82 -7.79 2.19
C LEU A 26 8.03 -8.70 1.25
N GLY A 27 7.42 -9.76 1.77
CA GLY A 27 6.67 -10.70 0.94
C GLY A 27 5.39 -10.10 0.36
N VAL A 28 4.64 -9.30 1.11
CA VAL A 28 3.46 -8.59 0.56
C VAL A 28 3.90 -7.55 -0.48
N ASN A 29 4.95 -6.76 -0.19
CA ASN A 29 5.49 -5.80 -1.15
C ASN A 29 6.01 -6.47 -2.43
N CYS A 30 6.59 -7.66 -2.32
CA CYS A 30 7.03 -8.45 -3.47
C CYS A 30 5.83 -8.85 -4.36
N LEU A 31 4.74 -9.31 -3.76
CA LEU A 31 3.51 -9.66 -4.49
C LEU A 31 2.89 -8.43 -5.17
N VAL A 32 2.82 -7.29 -4.48
CA VAL A 32 2.35 -6.02 -5.06
C VAL A 32 3.26 -5.58 -6.20
N ASN A 33 4.59 -5.66 -6.05
CA ASN A 33 5.52 -5.31 -7.12
C ASN A 33 5.40 -6.27 -8.31
N ALA A 34 5.16 -7.55 -8.08
CA ALA A 34 4.88 -8.51 -9.14
C ALA A 34 3.61 -8.14 -9.92
N LEU A 35 2.56 -7.65 -9.26
CA LEU A 35 1.37 -7.10 -9.93
C LEU A 35 1.72 -5.89 -10.80
N VAL A 36 2.53 -4.97 -10.28
CA VAL A 36 3.00 -3.78 -11.01
C VAL A 36 3.74 -4.18 -12.29
N LEU A 37 4.72 -5.08 -12.16
CA LEU A 37 5.58 -5.54 -13.26
C LEU A 37 4.87 -6.43 -14.28
N THR A 38 3.70 -7.00 -13.95
CA THR A 38 2.94 -7.87 -14.85
C THR A 38 1.75 -7.15 -15.44
N LYS A 39 0.66 -7.00 -14.68
CA LYS A 39 -0.61 -6.48 -15.19
C LYS A 39 -0.57 -5.00 -15.49
N LEU A 40 -0.01 -4.19 -14.59
CA LEU A 40 0.06 -2.74 -14.78
C LEU A 40 1.05 -2.40 -15.91
N HIS A 41 2.19 -3.10 -15.97
CA HIS A 41 3.14 -2.94 -17.07
C HIS A 41 2.55 -3.32 -18.44
N GLN A 42 1.75 -4.39 -18.52
CA GLN A 42 1.00 -4.75 -19.74
C GLN A 42 0.00 -3.65 -20.15
N LYS A 43 -0.53 -2.88 -19.20
CA LYS A 43 -1.34 -1.68 -19.45
C LYS A 43 -0.51 -0.42 -19.69
N GLY A 44 0.80 -0.54 -19.92
CA GLY A 44 1.68 0.60 -20.17
C GLY A 44 1.99 1.47 -18.94
N VAL A 45 1.57 1.07 -17.73
CA VAL A 45 1.88 1.80 -16.50
C VAL A 45 3.36 1.65 -16.19
N LYS A 46 4.04 2.78 -16.02
CA LYS A 46 5.45 2.88 -15.65
C LYS A 46 5.61 3.81 -14.48
N GLN A 47 6.62 3.61 -13.66
CA GLN A 47 6.97 4.52 -12.56
C GLN A 47 8.20 5.33 -12.96
N GLY A 48 8.19 6.62 -12.65
CA GLY A 48 9.33 7.51 -12.92
C GLY A 48 10.49 7.28 -11.95
N ASP A 49 11.71 7.63 -12.34
CA ASP A 49 12.90 7.46 -11.48
C ASP A 49 12.80 8.27 -10.18
N ARG A 50 12.18 9.45 -10.24
CA ARG A 50 11.95 10.30 -9.04
C ARG A 50 10.98 9.63 -8.07
N GLN A 51 9.93 8.99 -8.61
CA GLN A 51 8.95 8.22 -7.83
C GLN A 51 9.63 7.06 -7.11
N MET A 52 10.38 6.24 -7.85
CA MET A 52 11.08 5.07 -7.30
C MET A 52 12.14 5.45 -6.27
N THR A 53 12.91 6.52 -6.52
CA THR A 53 13.92 7.01 -5.57
C THR A 53 13.27 7.50 -4.28
N ALA A 54 12.21 8.30 -4.37
CA ALA A 54 11.51 8.82 -3.21
C ALA A 54 10.92 7.69 -2.35
N VAL A 55 10.23 6.75 -2.97
CA VAL A 55 9.66 5.58 -2.28
C VAL A 55 10.76 4.72 -1.66
N GLY A 56 11.85 4.47 -2.38
CA GLY A 56 13.00 3.70 -1.88
C GLY A 56 13.61 4.32 -0.62
N LEU A 57 13.79 5.64 -0.59
CA LEU A 57 14.31 6.36 0.58
C LEU A 57 13.34 6.29 1.76
N VAL A 58 12.04 6.48 1.52
CA VAL A 58 11.01 6.38 2.58
C VAL A 58 10.97 4.97 3.16
N VAL A 59 10.91 3.94 2.31
CA VAL A 59 10.86 2.53 2.72
C VAL A 59 12.12 2.15 3.50
N ALA A 60 13.31 2.58 3.06
CA ALA A 60 14.56 2.36 3.78
C ALA A 60 14.54 3.01 5.17
N GLY A 61 14.04 4.26 5.27
CA GLY A 61 13.85 4.95 6.55
C GLY A 61 12.88 4.23 7.48
N LEU A 62 11.75 3.75 6.96
CA LEU A 62 10.76 2.98 7.74
C LEU A 62 11.36 1.67 8.27
N PHE A 63 12.10 0.91 7.45
CA PHE A 63 12.79 -0.29 7.92
C PHE A 63 13.82 0.00 9.02
N LEU A 64 14.56 1.10 8.90
CA LEU A 64 15.48 1.55 9.95
C LEU A 64 14.75 1.88 11.26
N PHE A 65 13.56 2.48 11.20
CA PHE A 65 12.77 2.75 12.41
C PHE A 65 12.09 1.49 12.97
N VAL A 66 11.72 0.53 12.13
CA VAL A 66 11.23 -0.79 12.55
C VAL A 66 12.29 -1.55 13.36
N THR A 67 13.54 -1.57 12.88
CA THR A 67 14.64 -2.28 13.57
C THR A 67 15.05 -1.63 14.89
N ARG A 68 14.67 -0.38 15.14
CA ARG A 68 14.89 0.34 16.41
C ARG A 68 13.85 0.06 17.51
N GLY A 69 12.87 -0.83 17.26
CA GLY A 69 11.89 -1.23 18.28
C GLY A 69 12.56 -1.83 19.52
N LYS A 70 12.13 -1.38 20.71
CA LYS A 70 12.73 -1.81 21.99
C LYS A 70 12.03 -3.04 22.60
N PRO A 71 12.79 -3.96 23.23
CA PRO A 71 12.20 -5.07 23.98
C PRO A 71 11.51 -4.57 25.26
N LEU A 72 10.53 -5.34 25.74
CA LEU A 72 9.88 -5.07 27.03
C LEU A 72 10.74 -5.60 28.20
N SER A 73 10.72 -4.89 29.33
CA SER A 73 11.46 -5.23 30.55
C SER A 73 10.97 -6.49 31.27
N LYS A 74 9.74 -6.94 30.97
CA LYS A 74 9.11 -8.16 31.48
C LYS A 74 9.06 -9.22 30.37
N ILE A 75 9.54 -10.42 30.69
CA ILE A 75 9.46 -11.58 29.79
C ILE A 75 8.04 -12.15 29.87
N SER A 76 7.38 -12.26 28.71
CA SER A 76 6.06 -12.91 28.61
C SER A 76 6.20 -14.44 28.52
N PRO A 77 5.29 -15.23 29.13
CA PRO A 77 5.28 -16.69 28.96
C PRO A 77 4.95 -17.13 27.52
N ARG A 78 4.36 -16.24 26.71
CA ARG A 78 4.01 -16.52 25.32
C ARG A 78 5.24 -16.72 24.45
N LYS A 79 5.32 -17.80 23.67
CA LYS A 79 6.45 -18.06 22.77
C LYS A 79 6.36 -17.15 21.53
N PRO A 80 7.48 -16.62 21.02
CA PRO A 80 7.49 -15.98 19.71
C PRO A 80 7.11 -16.97 18.62
N PRO A 81 6.56 -16.50 17.48
CA PRO A 81 6.37 -17.35 16.31
C PRO A 81 7.70 -17.98 15.88
N SER A 82 7.67 -19.25 15.50
CA SER A 82 8.86 -20.08 15.28
C SER A 82 9.33 -20.10 13.82
N SER A 83 8.48 -19.75 12.86
CA SER A 83 8.80 -19.77 11.44
C SER A 83 8.04 -18.70 10.66
N VAL A 84 8.68 -18.23 9.60
CA VAL A 84 8.14 -17.27 8.62
C VAL A 84 7.16 -17.95 7.67
N LEU A 85 7.35 -19.24 7.39
CA LEU A 85 6.57 -20.02 6.43
C LEU A 85 5.49 -20.87 7.11
N CYS A 86 5.03 -20.47 8.29
CA CYS A 86 3.87 -21.11 8.90
C CYS A 86 2.61 -20.75 8.11
N LYS A 87 1.62 -21.66 8.10
CA LYS A 87 0.40 -21.53 7.30
C LYS A 87 -0.33 -20.23 7.58
N GLU A 88 -0.29 -19.77 8.83
CA GLU A 88 -0.95 -18.56 9.29
C GLU A 88 -0.27 -17.29 8.76
N THR A 89 1.07 -17.28 8.70
CA THR A 89 1.81 -16.16 8.13
C THR A 89 1.58 -16.06 6.63
N LEU A 90 1.58 -17.19 5.93
CA LEU A 90 1.25 -17.24 4.50
C LEU A 90 -0.18 -16.80 4.23
N LEU A 91 -1.16 -17.32 5.00
CA LEU A 91 -2.57 -16.91 4.88
C LEU A 91 -2.73 -15.40 5.09
N SER A 92 -2.10 -14.84 6.12
CA SER A 92 -2.09 -13.41 6.37
C SER A 92 -1.53 -12.61 5.19
N MET A 93 -0.37 -13.01 4.64
CA MET A 93 0.21 -12.35 3.47
C MET A 93 -0.69 -12.46 2.24
N THR A 94 -1.31 -13.62 2.00
CA THR A 94 -2.24 -13.82 0.89
C THR A 94 -3.49 -12.95 1.02
N VAL A 95 -4.09 -12.86 2.21
CA VAL A 95 -5.27 -12.02 2.44
C VAL A 95 -4.93 -10.52 2.33
N GLN A 96 -3.79 -10.09 2.88
CA GLN A 96 -3.32 -8.71 2.71
C GLN A 96 -3.10 -8.37 1.24
N PHE A 97 -2.42 -9.25 0.49
CA PHE A 97 -2.22 -9.07 -0.95
C PHE A 97 -3.55 -9.05 -1.72
N ALA A 98 -4.51 -9.91 -1.39
CA ALA A 98 -5.81 -9.93 -2.06
C ALA A 98 -6.57 -8.60 -1.89
N ILE A 99 -6.53 -8.01 -0.70
CA ILE A 99 -7.15 -6.70 -0.44
C ILE A 99 -6.46 -5.60 -1.27
N HIS A 100 -5.13 -5.54 -1.21
CA HIS A 100 -4.36 -4.59 -2.01
C HIS A 100 -4.55 -4.78 -3.51
N PHE A 101 -4.62 -6.03 -3.98
CA PHE A 101 -4.89 -6.38 -5.37
C PHE A 101 -6.24 -5.81 -5.82
N VAL A 102 -7.30 -6.02 -5.04
CA VAL A 102 -8.63 -5.45 -5.36
C VAL A 102 -8.56 -3.93 -5.43
N ALA A 103 -7.96 -3.26 -4.42
CA ALA A 103 -7.84 -1.80 -4.42
C ALA A 103 -7.06 -1.27 -5.64
N ILE A 104 -5.90 -1.86 -5.94
CA ILE A 104 -5.07 -1.48 -7.09
C ILE A 104 -5.82 -1.71 -8.40
N MET A 105 -6.50 -2.84 -8.57
CA MET A 105 -7.27 -3.13 -9.77
C MET A 105 -8.47 -2.18 -9.92
N THR A 106 -9.22 -1.90 -8.84
CA THR A 106 -10.31 -0.91 -8.88
C THR A 106 -9.80 0.47 -9.29
N VAL A 107 -8.71 0.95 -8.70
CA VAL A 107 -8.10 2.24 -9.11
C VAL A 107 -7.61 2.20 -10.56
N THR A 108 -7.06 1.07 -11.00
CA THR A 108 -6.62 0.88 -12.39
C THR A 108 -7.80 1.02 -13.34
N TYR A 109 -8.90 0.28 -13.13
CA TYR A 109 -10.11 0.38 -13.95
C TYR A 109 -10.74 1.77 -13.91
N MET A 110 -10.77 2.41 -12.73
CA MET A 110 -11.27 3.77 -12.54
C MET A 110 -10.47 4.81 -13.33
N SER A 111 -9.17 4.60 -13.47
CA SER A 111 -8.27 5.55 -14.12
C SER A 111 -8.11 5.29 -15.62
N ASP A 112 -8.33 4.06 -16.06
CA ASP A 112 -8.22 3.62 -17.47
C ASP A 112 -9.11 4.46 -18.39
N VAL A 113 -10.32 4.81 -17.92
CA VAL A 113 -11.29 5.60 -18.70
C VAL A 113 -10.84 7.04 -18.98
N TYR A 114 -9.81 7.51 -18.28
CA TYR A 114 -9.21 8.85 -18.47
C TYR A 114 -7.93 8.81 -19.30
N VAL A 115 -7.51 7.63 -19.76
CA VAL A 115 -6.38 7.48 -20.67
C VAL A 115 -6.88 7.67 -22.09
N ASP A 116 -6.16 8.48 -22.86
CA ASP A 116 -6.41 8.63 -24.30
C ASP A 116 -5.87 7.40 -25.05
N PRO A 117 -6.74 6.57 -25.68
CA PRO A 117 -6.30 5.40 -26.44
C PRO A 117 -5.52 5.77 -27.72
N TYR A 118 -5.61 7.03 -28.17
CA TYR A 118 -4.92 7.53 -29.36
C TYR A 118 -3.57 8.17 -29.06
N ASP A 119 -3.14 8.22 -27.79
CA ASP A 119 -1.79 8.64 -27.41
C ASP A 119 -0.83 7.43 -27.41
N PRO A 120 -0.04 7.19 -28.47
CA PRO A 120 0.88 6.06 -28.55
C PRO A 120 2.03 6.18 -27.54
N SER A 121 2.24 7.34 -26.91
CA SER A 121 3.28 7.54 -25.91
C SER A 121 2.84 7.13 -24.49
N ALA A 122 1.53 7.03 -24.24
CA ALA A 122 0.96 6.75 -22.92
C ALA A 122 0.82 5.25 -22.59
N MET A 123 0.83 4.37 -23.60
CA MET A 123 0.39 2.97 -23.46
C MET A 123 1.40 1.91 -23.96
N VAL A 124 2.59 2.27 -24.44
CA VAL A 124 3.59 1.29 -24.91
C VAL A 124 4.42 0.76 -23.73
N PRO A 125 4.38 -0.55 -23.40
CA PRO A 125 5.08 -1.11 -22.23
C PRO A 125 6.58 -0.80 -22.17
N ASP A 126 7.27 -0.77 -23.32
CA ASP A 126 8.73 -0.55 -23.41
C ASP A 126 9.13 0.88 -23.84
N GLY A 127 8.18 1.82 -23.91
CA GLY A 127 8.47 3.23 -24.27
C GLY A 127 9.09 4.06 -23.12
N PRO A 128 9.31 5.37 -23.30
CA PRO A 128 9.67 6.26 -22.20
C PRO A 128 8.55 6.41 -21.15
N PHE A 129 8.89 6.90 -19.95
CA PHE A 129 7.92 7.26 -18.92
C PHE A 129 7.21 8.58 -19.29
N ASN A 130 5.89 8.53 -19.40
CA ASN A 130 5.04 9.70 -19.59
C ASN A 130 3.98 9.74 -18.47
N PRO A 131 3.93 10.82 -17.67
CA PRO A 131 3.02 10.89 -16.53
C PRO A 131 1.58 11.08 -17.03
N ASN A 132 0.67 10.23 -16.55
CA ASN A 132 -0.75 10.30 -16.83
C ASN A 132 -1.58 9.98 -15.58
N THR A 133 -2.91 10.10 -15.70
CA THR A 133 -3.85 9.83 -14.60
C THR A 133 -3.72 8.41 -14.06
N LEU A 134 -3.58 7.42 -14.94
CA LEU A 134 -3.42 6.01 -14.58
C LEU A 134 -2.14 5.77 -13.78
N ASN A 135 -1.00 6.30 -14.22
CA ASN A 135 0.26 6.25 -13.48
C ASN A 135 0.10 6.89 -12.09
N THR A 136 -0.45 8.10 -12.03
CA THR A 136 -0.56 8.84 -10.78
C THR A 136 -1.42 8.10 -9.76
N ALA A 137 -2.61 7.66 -10.17
CA ALA A 137 -3.53 6.98 -9.28
C ALA A 137 -3.00 5.61 -8.82
N THR A 138 -2.44 4.82 -9.74
CA THR A 138 -1.83 3.52 -9.41
C THR A 138 -0.56 3.65 -8.56
N PHE A 139 0.24 4.69 -8.78
CA PHE A 139 1.39 5.02 -7.92
C PHE A 139 0.96 5.33 -6.49
N LEU A 140 -0.05 6.19 -6.29
CA LEU A 140 -0.52 6.54 -4.95
C LEU A 140 -1.05 5.33 -4.17
N VAL A 141 -1.85 4.46 -4.80
CA VAL A 141 -2.40 3.27 -4.13
C VAL A 141 -1.34 2.18 -3.90
N THR A 142 -0.34 2.03 -4.76
CA THR A 142 0.77 1.07 -4.54
C THR A 142 1.72 1.53 -3.43
N VAL A 143 2.00 2.83 -3.34
CA VAL A 143 2.75 3.39 -2.20
C VAL A 143 1.94 3.25 -0.92
N LEU A 144 0.62 3.51 -0.94
CA LEU A 144 -0.24 3.26 0.20
C LEU A 144 -0.19 1.80 0.67
N ALA A 145 -0.34 0.84 -0.25
CA ALA A 145 -0.25 -0.58 0.07
C ALA A 145 1.08 -0.89 0.77
N THR A 146 2.19 -0.32 0.27
CA THR A 146 3.51 -0.44 0.89
C THR A 146 3.51 0.10 2.32
N ILE A 147 2.97 1.31 2.56
CA ILE A 147 2.88 1.90 3.92
C ILE A 147 1.96 1.06 4.83
N ASN A 148 0.84 0.58 4.32
CA ASN A 148 -0.10 -0.29 5.03
C ASN A 148 0.62 -1.55 5.55
N THR A 149 1.53 -2.15 4.77
CA THR A 149 2.29 -3.33 5.23
C THR A 149 3.08 -3.04 6.51
N PHE A 150 3.69 -1.86 6.65
CA PHE A 150 4.43 -1.47 7.86
C PHE A 150 3.51 -1.30 9.07
N VAL A 151 2.33 -0.71 8.87
CA VAL A 151 1.35 -0.47 9.94
C VAL A 151 0.78 -1.80 10.43
N VAL A 152 0.25 -2.61 9.53
CA VAL A 152 -0.49 -3.81 9.91
C VAL A 152 0.42 -4.91 10.41
N ASN A 153 1.63 -5.07 9.86
CA ASN A 153 2.52 -6.16 10.26
C ASN A 153 3.34 -5.89 11.52
N TYR A 154 3.35 -4.66 12.04
CA TYR A 154 3.99 -4.37 13.32
C TYR A 154 3.29 -5.12 14.47
N ARG A 155 4.04 -5.99 15.18
CA ARG A 155 3.44 -6.90 16.18
C ARG A 155 3.33 -6.35 17.60
N GLY A 156 4.19 -5.43 18.02
CA GLY A 156 4.14 -4.81 19.36
C GLY A 156 4.17 -5.79 20.54
N ARG A 157 3.37 -5.51 21.58
CA ARG A 157 3.27 -6.35 22.79
C ARG A 157 2.79 -7.77 22.43
N PRO A 158 3.28 -8.83 23.11
CA PRO A 158 4.01 -8.82 24.40
C PRO A 158 5.54 -8.91 24.29
N PHE A 159 6.13 -8.73 23.11
CA PHE A 159 7.59 -8.93 22.91
C PHE A 159 8.37 -7.63 22.81
N MET A 160 7.75 -6.59 22.27
CA MET A 160 8.34 -5.27 22.05
C MET A 160 7.33 -4.16 22.34
N GLU A 161 7.79 -2.92 22.34
CA GLU A 161 6.93 -1.75 22.47
C GLU A 161 5.87 -1.68 21.35
N ASN A 162 4.73 -1.05 21.62
CA ASN A 162 3.68 -0.85 20.63
C ASN A 162 4.11 0.18 19.58
N LEU A 163 3.40 0.19 18.44
CA LEU A 163 3.70 1.11 17.34
C LEU A 163 3.70 2.57 17.80
N THR A 164 2.75 2.97 18.66
CA THR A 164 2.63 4.31 19.23
C THR A 164 3.76 4.68 20.20
N GLU A 165 4.43 3.69 20.79
CA GLU A 165 5.57 3.89 21.70
C GLU A 165 6.87 4.11 20.90
N ASN A 166 7.00 3.49 19.72
CA ASN A 166 8.06 3.80 18.76
C ASN A 166 7.76 5.14 18.03
N LYS A 167 8.08 6.25 18.70
CA LYS A 167 7.77 7.61 18.22
C LYS A 167 8.34 7.94 16.84
N LEU A 168 9.50 7.40 16.48
CA LEU A 168 10.11 7.63 15.17
C LEU A 168 9.27 6.98 14.07
N LEU A 169 9.01 5.67 14.19
CA LEU A 169 8.21 4.94 13.21
C LEU A 169 6.79 5.51 13.12
N PHE A 170 6.15 5.77 14.26
CA PHE A 170 4.77 6.27 14.29
C PHE A 170 4.62 7.62 13.60
N ARG A 171 5.50 8.60 13.90
CA ARG A 171 5.45 9.92 13.26
C ARG A 171 5.78 9.85 11.78
N SER A 172 6.71 8.99 11.37
CA SER A 172 7.02 8.78 9.95
C SER A 172 5.84 8.18 9.19
N LEU A 173 5.12 7.22 9.76
CA LEU A 173 3.91 6.65 9.14
C LEU A 173 2.81 7.70 9.00
N GLN A 174 2.58 8.52 10.04
CA GLN A 174 1.64 9.64 9.96
C GLN A 174 2.01 10.63 8.86
N ALA A 175 3.30 10.98 8.74
CA ALA A 175 3.79 11.84 7.66
C ALA A 175 3.59 11.21 6.28
N CYS A 176 3.80 9.90 6.12
CA CYS A 176 3.58 9.19 4.87
C CYS A 176 2.09 9.25 4.44
N TYR A 177 1.16 8.97 5.36
CA TYR A 177 -0.28 9.11 5.06
C TYR A 177 -0.63 10.56 4.71
N ALA A 178 -0.15 11.54 5.49
CA ALA A 178 -0.42 12.95 5.22
C ALA A 178 0.05 13.34 3.81
N VAL A 179 1.28 12.97 3.43
CA VAL A 179 1.82 13.20 2.09
C VAL A 179 0.97 12.54 1.02
N LEU A 180 0.60 11.26 1.20
CA LEU A 180 -0.24 10.54 0.23
C LEU A 180 -1.60 11.21 0.00
N PHE A 181 -2.29 11.63 1.07
CA PHE A 181 -3.59 12.30 0.95
C PHE A 181 -3.45 13.74 0.42
N VAL A 182 -2.38 14.47 0.76
CA VAL A 182 -2.08 15.78 0.16
C VAL A 182 -1.85 15.65 -1.34
N CYS A 183 -1.15 14.59 -1.79
CA CYS A 183 -0.94 14.32 -3.21
C CYS A 183 -2.24 13.90 -3.90
N ALA A 184 -3.02 12.98 -3.30
CA ALA A 184 -4.27 12.47 -3.86
C ALA A 184 -5.37 13.55 -3.99
N LEU A 185 -5.41 14.49 -3.05
CA LEU A 185 -6.33 15.64 -3.10
C LEU A 185 -5.78 16.83 -3.90
N ASP A 186 -4.52 16.75 -4.33
CA ASP A 186 -3.82 17.81 -5.08
C ASP A 186 -3.83 19.16 -4.31
N ILE A 187 -3.67 19.10 -2.98
CA ILE A 187 -3.66 20.27 -2.09
C ILE A 187 -2.38 21.09 -2.26
N PHE A 188 -1.26 20.42 -2.58
CA PHE A 188 0.04 21.06 -2.75
C PHE A 188 0.70 20.64 -4.07
N PRO A 189 0.38 21.32 -5.18
CA PRO A 189 0.87 20.98 -6.52
C PRO A 189 2.41 20.89 -6.69
N PRO A 190 3.24 21.70 -6.00
CA PRO A 190 4.69 21.58 -6.12
C PRO A 190 5.23 20.20 -5.69
N LEU A 191 4.59 19.55 -4.71
CA LEU A 191 4.94 18.19 -4.30
C LEU A 191 4.51 17.16 -5.35
N ASN A 192 3.35 17.35 -5.96
CA ASN A 192 2.89 16.52 -7.07
C ASN A 192 3.84 16.62 -8.26
N GLN A 193 4.28 17.82 -8.63
CA GLN A 193 5.28 18.04 -9.67
C GLN A 193 6.63 17.39 -9.33
N LEU A 194 7.08 17.50 -8.08
CA LEU A 194 8.33 16.87 -7.62
C LEU A 194 8.33 15.34 -7.83
N LEU A 195 7.17 14.72 -7.62
CA LEU A 195 6.91 13.29 -7.79
C LEU A 195 6.41 12.91 -9.18
N GLN A 196 6.41 13.85 -10.14
CA GLN A 196 5.95 13.64 -11.51
C GLN A 196 4.50 13.11 -11.58
N LEU A 197 3.64 13.60 -10.68
CA LEU A 197 2.23 13.24 -10.63
C LEU A 197 1.42 14.19 -11.52
N THR A 198 0.61 13.61 -12.40
CA THR A 198 -0.33 14.32 -13.26
C THR A 198 -1.54 14.78 -12.43
N PRO A 199 -2.04 16.01 -12.64
CA PRO A 199 -3.26 16.47 -12.00
C PRO A 199 -4.41 15.49 -12.23
N LEU A 200 -5.02 15.04 -11.13
CA LEU A 200 -6.14 14.12 -11.20
C LEU A 200 -7.40 14.83 -11.71
N PRO A 201 -8.26 14.13 -12.49
CA PRO A 201 -9.48 14.68 -13.05
C PRO A 201 -10.36 15.37 -12.00
N SER A 202 -10.91 16.53 -12.36
CA SER A 202 -11.84 17.30 -11.51
C SER A 202 -13.28 17.25 -12.03
N THR A 203 -13.46 16.74 -13.24
CA THR A 203 -14.72 16.62 -13.97
C THR A 203 -14.98 15.15 -14.32
N GLY A 204 -16.20 14.82 -14.75
CA GLY A 204 -16.56 13.49 -15.23
C GLY A 204 -15.69 12.97 -16.38
N PRO A 205 -15.82 11.69 -16.73
CA PRO A 205 -15.01 11.05 -17.79
C PRO A 205 -15.19 11.79 -19.13
N PRO A 206 -14.13 11.89 -19.95
CA PRO A 206 -14.22 12.57 -21.23
C PRO A 206 -15.12 11.83 -22.22
N SER A 207 -15.86 12.58 -23.05
CA SER A 207 -16.95 12.09 -23.91
C SER A 207 -16.54 11.05 -24.95
N PHE A 208 -15.25 10.95 -25.30
CA PHE A 208 -14.76 9.97 -26.27
C PHE A 208 -14.83 8.52 -25.74
N ASN A 209 -14.74 8.31 -24.43
CA ASN A 209 -14.83 6.96 -23.81
C ASN A 209 -16.24 6.61 -23.33
N VAL A 210 -17.22 7.53 -23.40
CA VAL A 210 -18.62 7.27 -22.97
C VAL A 210 -19.39 6.48 -24.03
N ASN A 211 -19.00 6.58 -25.31
CA ASN A 211 -19.73 5.97 -26.43
C ASN A 211 -19.43 4.47 -26.64
N ASP A 212 -18.30 3.96 -26.11
CA ASP A 212 -17.97 2.52 -26.14
C ASP A 212 -18.60 1.73 -24.96
N VAL A 213 -19.21 2.42 -23.99
CA VAL A 213 -19.87 1.80 -22.81
C VAL A 213 -21.23 1.16 -23.16
N GLY A 214 -21.65 1.24 -24.43
CA GLY A 214 -22.96 0.77 -24.89
C GLY A 214 -23.03 -0.69 -25.38
N GLN A 215 -21.95 -1.48 -25.32
CA GLN A 215 -21.92 -2.82 -25.94
C GLN A 215 -21.16 -3.90 -25.13
N GLY A 216 -21.60 -4.31 -23.93
CA GLY A 216 -21.10 -5.59 -23.38
C GLY A 216 -21.41 -6.00 -21.93
N GLY A 217 -22.64 -6.43 -21.60
CA GLY A 217 -22.95 -7.36 -20.49
C GLY A 217 -22.56 -6.93 -19.06
N ASP A 218 -22.73 -7.81 -18.05
CA ASP A 218 -22.67 -7.51 -16.59
C ASP A 218 -21.46 -6.70 -16.07
N VAL A 219 -20.34 -6.64 -16.81
CA VAL A 219 -19.16 -5.80 -16.51
C VAL A 219 -19.49 -4.31 -16.68
N ASP A 220 -20.39 -3.96 -17.60
CA ASP A 220 -20.92 -2.61 -17.82
C ASP A 220 -21.67 -2.10 -16.58
N SER A 221 -22.25 -2.99 -15.76
CA SER A 221 -22.99 -2.61 -14.55
C SER A 221 -22.06 -2.11 -13.45
N ILE A 222 -20.93 -2.79 -13.20
CA ILE A 222 -19.94 -2.37 -12.20
C ILE A 222 -19.21 -1.11 -12.67
N GLN A 223 -18.85 -1.08 -13.95
CA GLN A 223 -18.17 0.07 -14.53
C GLN A 223 -19.10 1.30 -14.57
N GLY A 224 -20.38 1.12 -14.90
CA GLY A 224 -21.42 2.14 -14.84
C GLY A 224 -21.66 2.67 -13.42
N MET A 225 -21.76 1.79 -12.42
CA MET A 225 -21.87 2.21 -11.01
C MET A 225 -20.64 3.01 -10.56
N MET A 226 -19.45 2.60 -10.97
CA MET A 226 -18.20 3.31 -10.64
C MET A 226 -18.16 4.69 -11.30
N LEU A 227 -18.55 4.80 -12.57
CA LEU A 227 -18.62 6.08 -13.28
C LEU A 227 -19.66 7.03 -12.66
N GLN A 228 -20.84 6.52 -12.29
CA GLN A 228 -21.84 7.29 -11.55
C GLN A 228 -21.33 7.77 -10.19
N ALA A 229 -20.60 6.93 -9.46
CA ALA A 229 -19.97 7.32 -8.21
C ALA A 229 -18.91 8.41 -8.43
N ILE A 230 -18.06 8.30 -9.45
CA ILE A 230 -17.06 9.33 -9.78
C ILE A 230 -17.73 10.65 -10.14
N ASP A 231 -18.84 10.63 -10.89
CA ASP A 231 -19.58 11.85 -11.24
C ASP A 231 -20.20 12.52 -10.00
N ALA A 232 -20.68 11.71 -9.04
CA ALA A 232 -21.31 12.20 -7.82
C ALA A 232 -20.33 12.80 -6.80
N ILE A 233 -19.16 12.17 -6.58
CA ILE A 233 -18.21 12.59 -5.53
C ILE A 233 -16.88 13.14 -6.06
N GLY A 234 -16.59 12.97 -7.34
CA GLY A 234 -15.32 13.36 -7.97
C GLY A 234 -14.21 12.32 -7.83
N PHE A 235 -13.34 12.25 -8.85
CA PHE A 235 -12.27 11.25 -8.96
C PHE A 235 -11.32 11.26 -7.74
N ARG A 236 -10.90 12.45 -7.30
CA ARG A 236 -9.95 12.63 -6.19
C ARG A 236 -10.49 12.06 -4.88
N LEU A 237 -11.77 12.33 -4.58
CA LEU A 237 -12.42 11.82 -3.38
C LEU A 237 -12.65 10.31 -3.49
N MET A 238 -13.06 9.80 -4.65
CA MET A 238 -13.21 8.37 -4.87
C MET A 238 -11.88 7.62 -4.65
N LEU A 239 -10.77 8.15 -5.16
CA LEU A 239 -9.44 7.61 -4.90
C LEU A 239 -9.14 7.57 -3.38
N CYS A 240 -9.40 8.66 -2.67
CA CYS A 240 -9.21 8.71 -1.22
C CYS A 240 -10.10 7.70 -0.47
N VAL A 241 -11.34 7.50 -0.91
CA VAL A 241 -12.26 6.49 -0.34
C VAL A 241 -11.69 5.09 -0.54
N ILE A 242 -11.24 4.75 -1.75
CA ILE A 242 -10.63 3.43 -2.04
C ILE A 242 -9.38 3.23 -1.17
N MET A 243 -8.53 4.25 -1.05
CA MET A 243 -7.35 4.22 -0.19
C MET A 243 -7.70 3.97 1.28
N CYS A 244 -8.72 4.68 1.80
CA CYS A 244 -9.21 4.47 3.17
C CYS A 244 -9.78 3.05 3.37
N LEU A 245 -10.54 2.54 2.40
CA LEU A 245 -11.11 1.19 2.44
C LEU A 245 -10.02 0.12 2.42
N ASP A 246 -8.99 0.27 1.58
CA ASP A 246 -7.83 -0.62 1.57
C ASP A 246 -7.17 -0.68 2.95
N THR A 247 -6.83 0.49 3.53
CA THR A 247 -6.24 0.57 4.88
C THR A 247 -7.15 -0.01 5.96
N ALA A 248 -8.46 0.22 5.89
CA ALA A 248 -9.43 -0.32 6.84
C ALA A 248 -9.51 -1.84 6.73
N PHE A 249 -9.74 -2.39 5.54
CA PHE A 249 -9.90 -3.82 5.32
C PHE A 249 -8.63 -4.60 5.64
N VAL A 250 -7.45 -4.11 5.25
CA VAL A 250 -6.19 -4.80 5.56
C VAL A 250 -5.90 -4.78 7.07
N THR A 251 -6.26 -3.70 7.76
CA THR A 251 -6.15 -3.61 9.22
C THR A 251 -7.12 -4.56 9.93
N LEU A 252 -8.37 -4.64 9.46
CA LEU A 252 -9.39 -5.53 10.02
C LEU A 252 -9.05 -7.00 9.78
N SER A 253 -8.60 -7.36 8.58
CA SER A 253 -8.25 -8.73 8.25
C SER A 253 -7.05 -9.22 9.06
N GLU A 254 -6.02 -8.40 9.21
CA GLU A 254 -4.86 -8.74 10.05
C GLU A 254 -5.24 -8.86 11.53
N LYS A 255 -6.12 -7.99 12.05
CA LYS A 255 -6.63 -8.10 13.42
C LYS A 255 -7.43 -9.38 13.63
N ALA A 256 -8.30 -9.74 12.68
CA ALA A 256 -9.10 -10.95 12.74
C ALA A 256 -8.21 -12.21 12.73
N ILE A 257 -7.25 -12.28 11.80
CA ILE A 257 -6.30 -13.39 11.73
C ILE A 257 -5.50 -13.50 13.03
N ARG A 258 -5.03 -12.38 13.59
CA ARG A 258 -4.34 -12.38 14.89
C ARG A 258 -5.21 -12.88 16.03
N SER A 259 -6.47 -12.46 16.12
CA SER A 259 -7.37 -12.94 17.18
C SER A 259 -7.58 -14.45 17.14
N VAL A 260 -7.65 -15.04 15.94
CA VAL A 260 -7.77 -16.49 15.75
C VAL A 260 -6.47 -17.22 16.08
N MET A 261 -5.31 -16.59 15.86
CA MET A 261 -3.99 -17.17 16.20
C MET A 261 -3.62 -17.04 17.69
N ASP A 262 -4.22 -16.08 18.38
CA ASP A 262 -3.89 -15.73 19.76
C ASP A 262 -4.84 -16.36 20.78
N GLY A 263 -6.05 -16.76 20.36
CA GLY A 263 -7.03 -17.53 21.14
C GLY A 263 -6.78 -19.03 21.08
#